data_AF-A0A1I7RMA0-F1
#
_entry.id   AF-A0A1I7RMA0-F1
#
_cell.length_a   1.000
_cell.length_b   1.000
_cell.length_c   1.000
_cell.angle_alpha   90.00
_cell.angle_beta   90.00
_cell.angle_gamma   90.00
#
_symmetry.space_group_name_H-M   'P 1'
#
loop_
_entity.id
_entity.type
_entity.pdbx_description
1 polymer ?
#
loop_
_entity_poly.entity_id
_entity_poly.type
_entity_poly.pdbx_seq_one_letter_code
_entity_poly.pdbx_strand_id
1 'polypeptide(L)'
;MPATTIFSDLHEQDSHKTILVVDRGPKFAALCAEVKIPSTTNNLSQTRWSCAIQAVIEFHRVLSDLYPNSSKLLRVVISDTGGRFTTPPWAETIADYRQVLHSFIGSKPDPTADPSASSITNGLVMCMDALAEPTPLQKQAQAHLDTITNDPSTFQVKDLP
;
A
#
# COMPACT_ATOMS: atom_id res chain seq x y z
N MET A 1 28.48 -31.77 -4.69
CA MET A 1 27.34 -30.97 -5.17
C MET A 1 26.26 -31.04 -4.10
N PRO A 2 25.83 -29.93 -3.50
CA PRO A 2 24.91 -30.00 -2.38
C PRO A 2 23.48 -30.24 -2.88
N ALA A 3 22.75 -31.08 -2.14
CA ALA A 3 21.31 -31.18 -2.20
C ALA A 3 20.73 -29.85 -1.75
N THR A 4 20.16 -29.08 -2.68
CA THR A 4 19.43 -27.87 -2.36
C THR A 4 18.07 -28.29 -1.79
N THR A 5 17.96 -28.07 -0.49
CA THR A 5 16.78 -28.10 0.37
C THR A 5 15.48 -27.74 -0.36
N ILE A 6 14.62 -28.73 -0.62
CA ILE A 6 13.24 -28.54 -1.13
C ILE A 6 12.25 -28.23 0.04
N PHE A 7 12.74 -28.20 1.28
CA PHE A 7 11.94 -27.91 2.48
C PHE A 7 12.33 -26.60 3.21
N SER A 8 12.88 -25.62 2.47
CA SER A 8 12.97 -24.22 2.95
C SER A 8 11.85 -23.32 2.42
N ASP A 9 10.99 -23.84 1.55
CA ASP A 9 9.95 -23.07 0.85
C ASP A 9 8.64 -22.93 1.64
N LEU A 10 8.68 -23.18 2.95
CA LEU A 10 7.62 -22.86 3.90
C LEU A 10 7.80 -21.50 4.58
N HIS A 11 8.70 -20.63 4.07
CA HIS A 11 8.44 -19.21 4.25
C HIS A 11 7.39 -18.83 3.21
N GLU A 12 6.11 -18.93 3.58
CA GLU A 12 4.98 -18.28 2.89
C GLU A 12 5.47 -16.96 2.28
N GLN A 13 5.76 -16.96 0.98
CA GLN A 13 5.88 -15.75 0.19
C GLN A 13 4.44 -15.23 0.05
N ASP A 14 3.88 -14.75 1.15
CA ASP A 14 2.57 -14.14 1.17
C ASP A 14 2.66 -12.85 0.37
N SER A 15 2.39 -12.98 -0.93
CA SER A 15 2.04 -11.87 -1.80
C SER A 15 0.80 -11.24 -1.22
N HIS A 16 1.00 -10.07 -0.61
CA HIS A 16 -0.04 -9.39 0.13
C HIS A 16 -0.28 -8.02 -0.49
N LYS A 17 -1.55 -7.74 -0.81
CA LYS A 17 -2.01 -6.41 -1.19
C LYS A 17 -2.37 -5.65 0.08
N THR A 18 -1.68 -4.54 0.33
CA THR A 18 -2.05 -3.58 1.37
C THR A 18 -2.55 -2.30 0.71
N ILE A 19 -3.68 -1.77 1.18
CA ILE A 19 -4.11 -0.43 0.82
C ILE A 19 -4.29 0.38 2.09
N LEU A 20 -3.61 1.53 2.18
CA LEU A 20 -3.81 2.50 3.26
C LEU A 20 -4.79 3.57 2.78
N VAL A 21 -5.84 3.81 3.57
CA VAL A 21 -6.85 4.84 3.28
C VAL A 21 -6.66 5.98 4.28
N VAL A 22 -6.36 7.17 3.76
CA VAL A 22 -6.08 8.35 4.55
C VAL A 22 -7.22 9.35 4.39
N ASP A 23 -7.89 9.66 5.49
CA ASP A 23 -8.93 10.69 5.52
C ASP A 23 -8.28 12.10 5.43
N ARG A 24 -8.72 12.89 4.45
CA ARG A 24 -8.35 14.29 4.22
C ARG A 24 -9.53 15.24 4.48
N GLY A 25 -10.50 14.82 5.28
CA GLY A 25 -11.60 15.66 5.71
C GLY A 25 -11.12 16.83 6.58
N PRO A 26 -11.95 17.89 6.74
CA PRO A 26 -11.58 19.11 7.47
C PRO A 26 -11.09 18.87 8.91
N LYS A 27 -11.62 17.81 9.56
CA LYS A 27 -11.23 17.42 10.94
C LYS A 27 -9.76 17.00 11.06
N PHE A 28 -9.10 16.65 9.95
CA PHE A 28 -7.69 16.29 9.92
C PHE A 28 -6.75 17.52 9.86
N ALA A 29 -7.28 18.73 9.60
CA ALA A 29 -6.54 19.97 9.76
C ALA A 29 -6.31 20.36 11.23
N ALA A 30 -7.05 19.77 12.17
CA ALA A 30 -6.91 20.06 13.58
C ALA A 30 -5.55 19.59 14.13
N LEU A 31 -5.02 20.34 15.08
CA LEU A 31 -3.81 19.99 15.81
C LEU A 31 -4.02 18.71 16.65
N CYS A 32 -2.99 17.88 16.74
CA CYS A 32 -3.04 16.61 17.46
C CYS A 32 -1.83 16.34 18.35
N ALA A 33 -0.69 16.96 18.05
CA ALA A 33 0.54 16.76 18.79
C ALA A 33 1.36 18.04 18.81
N GLU A 34 2.16 18.21 19.86
CA GLU A 34 3.22 19.20 19.92
C GLU A 34 4.56 18.47 19.89
N VAL A 35 5.40 18.83 18.92
CA VAL A 35 6.76 18.35 18.83
C VAL A 35 7.66 19.41 19.43
N LYS A 36 8.32 19.06 20.55
CA LYS A 36 9.37 19.88 21.13
C LYS A 36 10.63 19.73 20.28
N ILE A 37 11.14 20.83 19.76
CA ILE A 37 12.45 20.83 19.11
C ILE A 37 13.51 21.01 20.21
N PRO A 38 14.42 20.04 20.41
CA PRO A 38 15.53 20.23 21.32
C PRO A 38 16.36 21.42 20.82
N SER A 39 16.58 22.42 21.68
CA SER A 39 17.31 23.68 21.40
C SER A 39 16.48 24.89 20.96
N THR A 40 15.14 24.82 20.87
CA THR A 40 14.30 26.02 20.69
C THR A 40 13.21 26.09 21.76
N THR A 41 12.75 27.30 22.08
CA THR A 41 11.59 27.51 22.98
C THR A 41 10.25 27.30 22.27
N ASN A 42 10.27 26.99 20.97
CA ASN A 42 9.09 26.94 20.13
C ASN A 42 8.67 25.49 19.92
N ASN A 43 7.45 25.16 20.32
CA ASN A 43 6.83 23.88 19.99
C ASN A 43 6.28 23.95 18.57
N LEU A 44 6.54 22.92 17.76
CA LEU A 44 5.86 22.74 16.49
C LEU A 44 4.56 21.97 16.71
N SER A 45 3.43 22.61 16.47
CA SER A 45 2.16 21.91 16.47
C SER A 45 1.97 21.14 15.16
N GLN A 46 1.66 19.86 15.27
CA GLN A 46 1.36 18.99 14.14
C GLN A 46 -0.14 18.78 14.02
N THR A 47 -0.62 18.75 12.77
CA THR A 47 -2.01 18.40 12.45
C THR A 47 -2.19 16.89 12.44
N ARG A 48 -3.42 16.40 12.65
CA ARG A 48 -3.75 14.97 12.46
C ARG A 48 -3.34 14.47 11.08
N TRP A 49 -3.51 15.30 10.05
CA TRP A 49 -3.05 15.02 8.70
C TRP A 49 -1.54 14.76 8.65
N SER A 50 -0.74 15.66 9.23
CA SER A 50 0.72 15.49 9.27
C SER A 50 1.12 14.18 9.96
N CYS A 51 0.49 13.84 11.09
CA CYS A 51 0.74 12.58 11.79
C CYS A 51 0.33 11.36 10.95
N ALA A 52 -0.81 11.42 10.25
CA ALA A 52 -1.26 10.33 9.39
C ALA A 52 -0.30 10.09 8.21
N ILE A 53 0.17 11.16 7.54
CA ILE A 53 1.15 11.04 6.46
C ILE A 53 2.49 10.51 6.98
N GLN A 54 2.95 10.93 8.15
CA GLN A 54 4.15 10.36 8.76
C GLN A 54 4.01 8.85 9.00
N ALA A 55 2.86 8.39 9.51
CA ALA A 55 2.61 6.98 9.71
C ALA A 55 2.60 6.18 8.39
N VAL A 56 2.02 6.73 7.31
CA VAL A 56 2.03 6.11 5.97
C VAL A 56 3.45 5.98 5.44
N ILE A 57 4.23 7.05 5.52
CA ILE A 57 5.61 7.11 5.03
C ILE A 57 6.51 6.16 5.83
N GLU A 58 6.34 6.10 7.15
CA GLU A 58 7.08 5.17 8.00
C GLU A 58 6.68 3.71 7.73
N PHE A 59 5.39 3.43 7.52
CA PHE A 59 4.93 2.10 7.13
C PHE A 59 5.55 1.66 5.80
N HIS A 60 5.58 2.55 4.81
CA HIS A 60 6.25 2.29 3.53
C HIS A 60 7.73 1.96 3.72
N ARG A 61 8.45 2.75 4.52
CA ARG A 61 9.88 2.54 4.82
C ARG A 61 10.10 1.18 5.48
N VAL A 62 9.36 0.88 6.55
CA VAL A 62 9.46 -0.40 7.27
C VAL A 62 9.15 -1.57 6.34
N LEU A 63 8.11 -1.47 5.52
CA LEU A 63 7.75 -2.52 4.57
C LEU A 63 8.85 -2.75 3.53
N SER A 64 9.46 -1.67 3.02
CA SER A 64 10.56 -1.74 2.05
C SER A 64 11.85 -2.30 2.65
N ASP A 65 12.17 -1.92 3.89
CA ASP A 65 13.38 -2.37 4.59
C ASP A 65 13.29 -3.83 5.02
N LEU A 66 12.12 -4.27 5.50
CA LEU A 66 11.90 -5.66 5.92
C LEU A 66 11.73 -6.61 4.74
N TYR A 67 11.21 -6.12 3.61
CA TYR A 67 10.84 -6.96 2.47
C TYR A 67 11.26 -6.40 1.09
N PRO A 68 12.57 -6.13 0.88
CA PRO A 68 13.07 -5.38 -0.29
C PRO A 68 12.84 -6.06 -1.64
N ASN A 69 12.72 -7.39 -1.67
CA ASN A 69 12.50 -8.19 -2.88
C ASN A 69 11.20 -9.01 -2.81
N SER A 70 10.24 -8.57 -2.01
CA SER A 70 8.98 -9.29 -1.85
C SER A 70 7.93 -8.85 -2.84
N SER A 71 6.93 -9.71 -3.01
CA SER A 71 5.67 -9.43 -3.70
C SER A 71 4.64 -8.74 -2.79
N LYS A 72 5.08 -8.08 -1.70
CA LYS A 72 4.20 -7.26 -0.85
C LYS A 72 4.01 -5.91 -1.52
N LEU A 73 2.76 -5.60 -1.83
CA LEU A 73 2.38 -4.40 -2.56
C LEU A 73 1.66 -3.44 -1.63
N LEU A 74 1.95 -2.14 -1.79
CA LEU A 74 1.30 -1.08 -1.06
C LEU A 74 0.69 -0.08 -2.04
N ARG A 75 -0.59 0.21 -1.86
CA ARG A 75 -1.23 1.38 -2.47
C ARG A 75 -1.74 2.30 -1.38
N VAL A 76 -1.83 3.58 -1.71
CA VAL A 76 -2.37 4.59 -0.80
C VAL A 76 -3.49 5.36 -1.47
N VAL A 77 -4.59 5.53 -0.74
CA VAL A 77 -5.76 6.29 -1.16
C VAL A 77 -5.93 7.47 -0.22
N ILE A 78 -6.10 8.66 -0.79
CA ILE A 78 -6.60 9.81 -0.03
C ILE A 78 -8.10 9.91 -0.25
N SER A 79 -8.85 10.05 0.84
CA SER A 79 -10.31 10.16 0.83
C SER A 79 -10.75 11.52 1.36
N ASP A 80 -11.54 12.25 0.57
CA ASP A 80 -12.17 13.52 0.93
C ASP A 80 -13.58 13.60 0.32
N THR A 81 -13.84 14.56 -0.56
CA THR A 81 -15.04 14.64 -1.41
C THR A 81 -15.11 13.50 -2.43
N GLY A 82 -13.98 12.86 -2.70
CA GLY A 82 -13.88 11.60 -3.44
C GLY A 82 -12.74 10.76 -2.91
N GLY A 83 -12.43 9.66 -3.59
CA GLY A 83 -11.18 8.93 -3.36
C GLY A 83 -10.20 9.21 -4.49
N ARG A 84 -8.89 9.20 -4.19
CA ARG A 84 -7.84 9.19 -5.20
C ARG A 84 -6.69 8.30 -4.78
N PHE A 85 -6.21 7.46 -5.69
CA PHE A 85 -4.94 6.77 -5.49
C PHE A 85 -3.79 7.76 -5.64
N THR A 86 -2.85 7.70 -4.72
CA THR A 86 -1.60 8.46 -4.80
C THR A 86 -0.43 7.62 -5.32
N THR A 87 -0.62 6.32 -5.38
CA THR A 87 0.30 5.32 -5.91
C THR A 87 -0.18 4.80 -7.26
N PRO A 88 0.71 4.30 -8.13
CA PRO A 88 0.30 3.61 -9.35
C PRO A 88 -0.51 2.33 -9.06
N PRO A 89 -1.13 1.72 -10.09
CA PRO A 89 -1.74 0.39 -10.00
C PRO A 89 -0.75 -0.69 -9.54
N TRP A 90 -1.26 -1.91 -9.25
CA TRP A 90 -0.43 -3.01 -8.79
C TRP A 90 0.74 -3.33 -9.74
N ALA A 91 1.95 -3.24 -9.21
CA ALA A 91 3.19 -3.63 -9.87
C ALA A 91 3.73 -4.94 -9.26
N GLU A 92 4.93 -5.36 -9.67
CA GLU A 92 5.62 -6.52 -9.08
C GLU A 92 6.27 -6.17 -7.73
N THR A 93 6.62 -4.90 -7.54
CA THR A 93 7.26 -4.36 -6.35
C THR A 93 6.46 -3.20 -5.77
N ILE A 94 6.78 -2.84 -4.52
CA ILE A 94 6.21 -1.67 -3.87
C ILE A 94 6.53 -0.38 -4.66
N ALA A 95 5.58 0.57 -4.67
CA ALA A 95 5.79 1.87 -5.30
C ALA A 95 7.01 2.60 -4.69
N ASP A 96 7.71 3.39 -5.51
CA ASP A 96 8.90 4.13 -5.06
C ASP A 96 8.55 5.14 -3.94
N TYR A 97 9.40 5.19 -2.91
CA TYR A 97 9.23 6.06 -1.75
C TYR A 97 9.08 7.53 -2.13
N ARG A 98 9.89 8.02 -3.09
CA ARG A 98 9.83 9.43 -3.48
C ARG A 98 8.53 9.75 -4.19
N GLN A 99 8.05 8.85 -5.05
CA GLN A 99 6.74 9.02 -5.69
C GLN A 99 5.61 9.11 -4.66
N VAL A 100 5.61 8.21 -3.68
CA VAL A 100 4.65 8.23 -2.56
C VAL A 100 4.74 9.56 -1.80
N LEU A 101 5.95 10.02 -1.45
CA LEU A 101 6.13 11.28 -0.74
C LEU A 101 5.66 12.49 -1.55
N HIS A 102 6.03 12.56 -2.84
CA HIS A 102 5.66 13.65 -3.74
C HIS A 102 4.14 13.77 -3.91
N SER A 103 3.43 12.65 -3.87
CA SER A 103 1.97 12.63 -3.98
C SER A 103 1.24 13.37 -2.86
N PHE A 104 1.88 13.54 -1.70
CA PHE A 104 1.32 14.25 -0.56
C PHE A 104 1.59 15.76 -0.59
N ILE A 105 2.47 16.24 -1.46
CA ILE A 105 2.78 17.67 -1.56
C ILE A 105 1.52 18.42 -2.02
N GLY A 106 1.14 19.45 -1.27
CA GLY A 106 -0.06 20.25 -1.56
C GLY A 106 -1.39 19.61 -1.14
N SER A 107 -1.38 18.37 -0.64
CA SER A 107 -2.59 17.63 -0.25
C SER A 107 -3.09 17.91 1.17
N LYS A 108 -2.88 19.12 1.70
CA LYS A 108 -3.37 19.48 3.04
C LYS A 108 -4.91 19.50 3.09
N PRO A 109 -5.55 19.09 4.20
CA PRO A 109 -6.98 19.30 4.39
C PRO A 109 -7.29 20.79 4.50
N ASP A 110 -8.44 21.18 3.96
CA ASP A 110 -8.99 22.51 4.14
C ASP A 110 -9.85 22.52 5.42
N PRO A 111 -9.48 23.29 6.46
CA PRO A 111 -10.27 23.37 7.70
C PRO A 111 -11.65 24.01 7.50
N THR A 112 -11.86 24.73 6.41
CA THR A 112 -13.10 25.46 6.10
C THR A 112 -14.04 24.71 5.15
N ALA A 113 -13.58 23.59 4.58
CA ALA A 113 -14.40 22.79 3.69
C ALA A 113 -15.60 22.16 4.42
N ASP A 114 -16.67 21.92 3.67
CA ASP A 114 -17.89 21.31 4.20
C ASP A 114 -17.61 19.87 4.71
N PRO A 115 -17.77 19.59 6.00
CA PRO A 115 -17.55 18.26 6.55
C PRO A 115 -18.53 17.21 6.02
N SER A 116 -19.72 17.61 5.57
CA SER A 116 -20.72 16.70 5.03
C SER A 116 -20.38 16.24 3.62
N ALA A 117 -19.59 17.04 2.89
CA ALA A 117 -19.10 16.70 1.56
C ALA A 117 -17.92 15.73 1.60
N SER A 118 -17.29 15.50 2.76
CA SER A 118 -16.10 14.65 2.89
C SER A 118 -16.42 13.34 3.64
N SER A 119 -16.01 12.20 3.09
CA SER A 119 -16.19 10.91 3.76
C SER A 119 -15.04 9.94 3.45
N ILE A 120 -14.63 9.18 4.47
CA ILE A 120 -13.68 8.07 4.33
C ILE A 120 -14.22 6.92 3.46
N THR A 121 -15.56 6.81 3.35
CA THR A 121 -16.21 5.76 2.57
C THR A 121 -15.87 5.85 1.08
N ASN A 122 -15.64 7.06 0.57
CA ASN A 122 -15.25 7.27 -0.83
C ASN A 122 -13.95 6.53 -1.16
N GLY A 123 -12.95 6.63 -0.29
CA GLY A 123 -11.68 5.91 -0.40
C GLY A 123 -11.85 4.41 -0.17
N LEU A 124 -12.67 3.98 0.79
CA LEU A 124 -12.92 2.57 1.05
C LEU A 124 -13.54 1.85 -0.14
N VAL A 125 -14.50 2.47 -0.84
CA VAL A 125 -15.09 1.91 -2.07
C VAL A 125 -14.03 1.67 -3.13
N MET A 126 -13.16 2.65 -3.39
CA MET A 126 -12.05 2.49 -4.33
C MET A 126 -11.04 1.42 -3.91
N CYS A 127 -10.88 1.20 -2.60
CA CYS A 127 -10.01 0.14 -2.10
C CYS A 127 -10.57 -1.24 -2.42
N MET A 128 -11.89 -1.43 -2.30
CA MET A 128 -12.52 -2.70 -2.66
C MET A 128 -12.27 -3.04 -4.13
N ASP A 129 -12.46 -2.05 -5.01
CA ASP A 129 -12.22 -2.21 -6.46
C ASP A 129 -10.75 -2.57 -6.73
N ALA A 130 -9.82 -1.84 -6.11
CA ALA A 130 -8.40 -2.13 -6.27
C ALA A 130 -7.97 -3.48 -5.67
N LEU A 131 -8.56 -3.93 -4.56
CA LEU A 131 -8.25 -5.25 -4.00
C LEU A 131 -8.68 -6.38 -4.96
N ALA A 132 -9.78 -6.18 -5.70
CA ALA A 132 -10.26 -7.10 -6.72
C ALA A 132 -9.37 -7.12 -7.98
N GLU A 133 -8.66 -6.03 -8.31
CA GLU A 133 -7.74 -5.98 -9.46
C GLU A 133 -6.58 -6.99 -9.30
N PRO A 134 -6.37 -7.95 -10.23
CA PRO A 134 -5.30 -8.94 -10.08
C PRO A 134 -3.90 -8.31 -10.21
N THR A 135 -2.97 -8.74 -9.35
CA THR A 135 -1.55 -8.36 -9.46
C THR A 135 -0.89 -9.00 -10.68
N PRO A 136 0.28 -8.50 -11.15
CA PRO A 136 1.05 -9.16 -12.21
C PRO A 136 1.32 -10.64 -11.91
N LEU A 137 1.71 -10.98 -10.67
CA LEU A 137 1.94 -12.36 -10.26
C LEU A 137 0.65 -13.21 -10.28
N GLN A 138 -0.48 -12.64 -9.85
CA GLN A 138 -1.78 -13.33 -9.93
C GLN A 138 -2.20 -13.58 -11.38
N LYS A 139 -1.94 -12.63 -12.29
CA LYS A 139 -2.19 -12.80 -13.73
C LYS A 139 -1.32 -13.91 -14.33
N GLN A 140 -0.03 -13.94 -13.97
CA GLN A 140 0.88 -14.98 -14.41
C GLN A 140 0.43 -16.36 -13.93
N ALA A 141 0.08 -16.49 -12.64
CA ALA A 141 -0.42 -17.73 -12.06
C ALA A 141 -1.71 -18.20 -12.77
N GLN A 142 -2.65 -17.29 -13.04
CA GLN A 142 -3.86 -17.61 -13.79
C GLN A 142 -3.54 -18.11 -15.20
N ALA A 143 -2.65 -17.44 -15.93
CA ALA A 143 -2.24 -17.87 -17.27
C ALA A 143 -1.60 -19.26 -17.28
N HIS A 144 -0.82 -19.60 -16.24
CA HIS A 144 -0.28 -20.95 -16.07
C HIS A 144 -1.38 -21.99 -15.83
N LEU A 145 -2.36 -21.68 -14.96
CA LEU A 145 -3.50 -22.57 -14.70
C LEU A 145 -4.36 -22.78 -15.96
N ASP A 146 -4.59 -21.74 -16.75
CA ASP A 146 -5.34 -21.83 -18.00
C ASP A 146 -4.61 -22.70 -19.03
N THR A 147 -3.28 -22.64 -19.07
CA THR A 147 -2.46 -23.51 -19.95
C THR A 147 -2.61 -24.98 -19.56
N ILE A 148 -2.53 -25.29 -18.25
CA ILE A 148 -2.69 -26.65 -17.72
C ILE A 148 -4.10 -27.19 -18.00
N THR A 149 -5.12 -26.35 -17.84
CA THR A 149 -6.53 -26.74 -18.03
C THR A 149 -6.86 -27.01 -19.49
N ASN A 150 -6.26 -26.24 -20.42
CA ASN A 150 -6.53 -26.36 -21.85
C ASN A 150 -5.66 -27.41 -22.56
N ASP A 151 -4.52 -27.81 -21.98
CA ASP A 151 -3.71 -28.93 -22.47
C ASP A 151 -3.26 -29.84 -21.31
N PRO A 152 -4.09 -30.84 -20.93
CA PRO A 152 -3.79 -31.75 -19.83
C PRO A 152 -2.57 -32.65 -20.09
N SER A 153 -2.00 -32.67 -21.30
CA SER A 153 -0.78 -33.43 -21.61
C SER A 153 0.50 -32.80 -21.04
N THR A 154 0.42 -31.54 -20.57
CA THR A 154 1.51 -30.84 -19.87
C THR A 154 1.70 -31.28 -18.42
N PHE A 155 0.76 -32.04 -17.84
CA PHE A 155 0.92 -32.67 -16.52
C PHE A 155 1.82 -33.91 -16.64
N GLN A 156 3.12 -33.71 -16.85
CA GLN A 156 4.11 -34.77 -16.71
C GLN A 156 4.24 -35.09 -15.21
N VAL A 157 3.60 -36.18 -14.79
CA VAL A 157 3.84 -36.85 -13.51
C VAL A 157 5.28 -37.38 -13.52
N LYS A 158 6.26 -36.51 -13.27
CA LYS A 158 7.66 -36.95 -13.16
C LYS A 158 8.47 -36.33 -12.03
N ASP A 159 7.90 -35.41 -11.26
CA ASP A 159 8.61 -34.77 -10.14
C ASP A 159 7.81 -34.86 -8.83
N LEU A 160 7.33 -36.06 -8.47
CA LEU A 160 7.14 -36.41 -7.07
C LEU A 160 8.38 -37.18 -6.58
N PRO A 161 9.19 -36.61 -5.68
CA PRO A 161 9.84 -37.39 -4.62
C PRO A 161 8.83 -37.85 -3.55
#